data_AF-A0A1E8CQE2-F1
#
_entry.id   AF-A0A1E8CQE2-F1
#
_cell.length_a   1.000
_cell.length_b   1.000
_cell.length_c   1.000
_cell.angle_alpha   90.00
_cell.angle_beta   90.00
_cell.angle_gamma   90.00
#
_symmetry.space_group_name_H-M   'P 1'
#
loop_
_entity.id
_entity.type
_entity.pdbx_description
1 polymer ?
#
loop_
_entity_poly.entity_id
_entity_poly.type
_entity_poly.pdbx_seq_one_letter_code
_entity_poly.pdbx_strand_id
1 'polypeptide(L)'
;MSDLQCAARLIVVNPPGLVDIESLVSSLAHEKVAAVYAADDVPDPSRAELLAERLSASAELVRDSLLDGAGGFEEIVDRHRGETVVVVRRGEQSAPELLLVDADGITSRPLG
;
A
#
# COMPACT_ATOMS: atom_id res chain seq x y z
N MET A 1 8.31 -19.09 19.31
CA MET A 1 8.87 -18.32 18.16
C MET A 1 7.78 -17.38 17.71
N SER A 2 8.11 -16.10 17.60
CA SER A 2 7.17 -15.00 17.64
C SER A 2 6.71 -14.61 16.25
N ASP A 3 5.78 -15.36 15.67
CA ASP A 3 5.16 -15.00 14.38
C ASP A 3 4.27 -13.75 14.50
N LEU A 4 3.98 -13.29 15.72
CA LEU A 4 3.26 -12.04 16.00
C LEU A 4 4.15 -10.77 15.95
N GLN A 5 5.46 -10.89 15.70
CA GLN A 5 6.40 -9.76 15.79
C GLN A 5 6.77 -9.08 14.47
N CYS A 6 6.36 -9.64 13.32
CA CYS A 6 6.66 -9.03 12.03
C CYS A 6 5.54 -8.06 11.64
N ALA A 7 5.80 -6.77 11.77
CA ALA A 7 4.90 -5.73 11.28
C ALA A 7 4.68 -5.87 9.76
N ALA A 8 3.43 -5.73 9.32
CA ALA A 8 3.13 -5.52 7.92
C ALA A 8 3.54 -4.09 7.53
N ARG A 9 4.23 -3.94 6.39
CA ARG A 9 4.67 -2.65 5.86
C ARG A 9 3.74 -2.24 4.73
N LEU A 10 2.87 -1.28 4.97
CA LEU A 10 1.91 -0.81 3.99
C LEU A 10 2.32 0.57 3.51
N ILE A 11 2.60 0.71 2.23
CA ILE A 11 2.85 2.01 1.60
C ILE A 11 1.51 2.50 1.05
N VAL A 12 0.92 3.47 1.71
CA VAL A 12 -0.33 4.09 1.30
C VAL A 12 -0.06 5.13 0.24
N VAL A 13 -0.75 4.99 -0.89
CA VAL A 13 -0.72 5.93 -2.01
C VAL A 13 -2.14 6.39 -2.30
N ASN A 14 -2.34 7.68 -2.48
CA ASN A 14 -3.63 8.22 -2.89
C ASN A 14 -3.59 8.67 -4.37
N PRO A 15 -4.74 8.91 -5.03
CA PRO A 15 -4.78 9.25 -6.45
C PRO A 15 -3.88 10.42 -6.88
N PRO A 16 -3.76 11.52 -6.09
CA PRO A 16 -2.83 12.60 -6.44
C PRO A 16 -1.36 12.15 -6.52
N GLY A 17 -0.97 11.14 -5.73
CA GLY A 17 0.38 10.54 -5.76
C GLY A 17 0.62 9.61 -6.94
N LEU A 18 -0.43 9.16 -7.63
CA LEU A 18 -0.30 8.33 -8.84
C LEU A 18 -0.08 9.15 -10.10
N VAL A 19 -0.15 10.48 -10.05
CA VAL A 19 0.01 11.36 -11.22
C VAL A 19 1.40 11.21 -11.86
N ASP A 20 2.44 11.05 -11.04
CA ASP A 20 3.83 10.82 -11.45
C ASP A 20 4.32 9.45 -10.97
N ILE A 21 3.95 8.42 -11.73
CA ILE A 21 4.28 7.02 -11.41
C ILE A 21 5.80 6.81 -11.42
N GLU A 22 6.55 7.46 -12.31
CA GLU A 22 8.00 7.26 -12.41
C GLU A 22 8.72 7.84 -11.18
N SER A 23 8.29 9.00 -10.69
CA SER A 23 8.77 9.56 -9.42
C SER A 23 8.42 8.64 -8.24
N LEU A 24 7.19 8.11 -8.21
CA LEU A 24 6.74 7.18 -7.17
C LEU A 24 7.60 5.89 -7.20
N VAL A 25 7.76 5.25 -8.35
CA VAL A 25 8.61 4.06 -8.51
C VAL A 25 10.04 4.34 -8.07
N SER A 26 10.59 5.52 -8.38
CA SER A 26 11.91 5.92 -7.93
C SER A 26 12.01 6.03 -6.41
N SER A 27 10.97 6.56 -5.74
CA SER A 27 10.90 6.60 -4.26
C SER A 27 10.80 5.22 -3.62
N LEU A 28 10.27 4.23 -4.37
CA LEU A 28 10.08 2.85 -3.94
C LEU A 28 11.22 1.92 -4.35
N ALA A 29 12.25 2.41 -5.03
CA ALA A 29 13.29 1.57 -5.64
C ALA A 29 14.06 0.69 -4.63
N HIS A 30 14.07 1.06 -3.35
CA HIS A 30 14.72 0.29 -2.28
C HIS A 30 13.77 -0.64 -1.52
N GLU A 31 12.46 -0.56 -1.78
CA GLU A 31 11.45 -1.39 -1.14
C GLU A 31 11.16 -2.62 -2.01
N LYS A 32 11.16 -3.80 -1.40
CA LYS A 32 10.73 -5.02 -2.08
C LYS A 32 9.21 -5.13 -1.98
N VAL A 33 8.51 -4.48 -2.91
CA VAL A 33 7.04 -4.51 -2.97
C VAL A 33 6.56 -5.86 -3.49
N ALA A 34 5.77 -6.57 -2.67
CA ALA A 34 5.21 -7.87 -3.01
C ALA A 34 3.95 -7.76 -3.88
N ALA A 35 3.08 -6.79 -3.56
CA ALA A 35 1.79 -6.58 -4.23
C ALA A 35 1.35 -5.12 -4.15
N VAL A 36 0.48 -4.72 -5.08
CA VAL A 36 -0.25 -3.46 -5.11
C VAL A 36 -1.74 -3.76 -5.04
N TYR A 37 -2.39 -3.25 -3.99
CA TYR A 37 -3.83 -3.35 -3.79
C TYR A 37 -4.47 -2.01 -4.13
N ALA A 38 -5.57 -2.01 -4.86
CA ALA A 38 -6.36 -0.81 -5.13
C ALA A 38 -7.80 -0.98 -4.67
N ALA A 39 -8.31 0.00 -3.93
CA ALA A 39 -9.74 0.06 -3.62
C ALA A 39 -10.53 0.34 -4.91
N ASP A 40 -11.69 -0.31 -5.05
CA ASP A 40 -12.57 -0.15 -6.23
C ASP A 40 -13.19 1.24 -6.38
N ASP A 41 -13.13 2.05 -5.32
CA ASP A 41 -13.64 3.41 -5.28
C ASP A 41 -12.61 4.47 -5.71
N VAL A 42 -11.35 4.07 -5.96
CA VAL A 42 -10.28 4.94 -6.46
C VAL A 42 -10.57 5.39 -7.90
N PRO A 43 -10.41 6.69 -8.21
CA PRO A 43 -10.50 7.16 -9.60
C PRO A 43 -9.34 6.59 -10.42
N ASP A 44 -9.68 5.93 -11.52
CA ASP A 44 -8.73 5.33 -12.48
C ASP A 44 -7.85 4.19 -11.90
N PRO A 45 -8.44 3.01 -11.64
CA PRO A 45 -7.69 1.86 -11.10
C PRO A 45 -6.57 1.36 -12.04
N SER A 46 -6.61 1.71 -13.34
CA SER A 46 -5.56 1.33 -14.29
C SER A 46 -4.19 1.91 -13.92
N ARG A 47 -4.14 3.01 -13.16
CA ARG A 47 -2.87 3.57 -12.66
C ARG A 47 -2.22 2.71 -11.59
N ALA A 48 -3.02 2.00 -10.79
CA ALA A 48 -2.51 1.05 -9.81
C ALA A 48 -1.93 -0.20 -10.49
N GLU A 49 -2.58 -0.68 -11.56
CA GLU A 49 -2.05 -1.76 -12.39
C GLU A 49 -0.72 -1.37 -13.03
N LEU A 50 -0.63 -0.18 -13.63
CA LEU A 50 0.62 0.34 -14.20
C LEU A 50 1.72 0.49 -13.15
N LEU A 51 1.40 0.92 -11.92
CA LEU A 51 2.37 0.98 -10.83
C LEU A 51 2.90 -0.42 -10.49
N ALA A 52 2.02 -1.41 -10.37
CA ALA A 52 2.41 -2.79 -10.10
C ALA A 52 3.34 -3.36 -11.18
N GLU A 53 3.02 -3.10 -12.46
CA GLU A 53 3.87 -3.48 -13.58
C GLU A 53 5.28 -2.89 -13.47
N ARG A 54 5.39 -1.59 -13.13
CA ARG A 54 6.70 -0.94 -12.96
C ARG A 54 7.48 -1.44 -11.76
N LEU A 55 6.79 -1.84 -10.70
CA LEU A 55 7.40 -2.45 -9.51
C LEU A 55 7.68 -3.95 -9.68
N SER A 56 7.28 -4.57 -10.81
CA SER A 56 7.32 -6.02 -11.01
C SER A 56 6.57 -6.80 -9.91
N ALA A 57 5.45 -6.24 -9.42
CA ALA A 57 4.61 -6.78 -8.36
C ALA A 57 3.25 -7.24 -8.92
N SER A 58 2.49 -8.01 -8.15
CA SER A 58 1.10 -8.33 -8.49
C SER A 58 0.18 -7.12 -8.26
N ALA A 59 -0.91 -7.02 -9.03
CA ALA A 59 -1.97 -6.04 -8.83
C ALA A 59 -3.28 -6.74 -8.43
N GLU A 60 -3.95 -6.21 -7.41
CA GLU A 60 -5.24 -6.73 -6.93
C GLU A 60 -6.23 -5.58 -6.69
N LEU A 61 -7.43 -5.69 -7.28
CA LEU A 61 -8.54 -4.79 -7.03
C LEU A 61 -9.40 -5.34 -5.89
N VAL A 62 -9.58 -4.54 -4.84
CA VAL A 62 -10.32 -4.91 -3.63
C VAL A 62 -11.64 -4.15 -3.61
N ARG A 63 -12.76 -4.88 -3.43
CA ARG A 63 -14.12 -4.32 -3.37
C ARG A 63 -14.52 -3.79 -2.00
N ASP A 64 -13.63 -3.94 -1.02
CA ASP A 64 -13.81 -3.46 0.34
C ASP A 64 -13.00 -2.19 0.57
N SER A 65 -13.38 -1.44 1.60
CA SER A 65 -12.65 -0.25 2.00
C SER A 65 -11.23 -0.62 2.46
N LEU A 66 -10.25 0.13 1.98
CA LEU A 66 -8.84 0.03 2.37
C LEU A 66 -8.42 1.17 3.32
N LEU A 67 -9.40 1.82 3.97
CA LEU A 67 -9.14 2.79 5.04
C LEU A 67 -8.64 2.06 6.30
N ASP A 68 -7.93 2.79 7.16
CA ASP A 68 -7.36 2.23 8.39
C ASP A 68 -8.48 1.65 9.28
N GLY A 69 -8.32 0.39 9.70
CA GLY A 69 -9.31 -0.35 10.49
C GLY A 69 -10.53 -0.87 9.72
N ALA A 70 -10.54 -0.75 8.38
CA ALA A 70 -11.54 -1.43 7.56
C ALA A 70 -11.17 -2.90 7.32
N GLY A 71 -12.17 -3.76 7.09
CA GLY A 71 -11.96 -5.20 6.92
C GLY A 71 -10.97 -5.55 5.79
N GLY A 72 -11.08 -4.89 4.63
CA GLY A 72 -10.14 -5.10 3.52
C GLY A 72 -8.70 -4.69 3.85
N PHE A 73 -8.51 -3.68 4.69
CA PHE A 73 -7.20 -3.28 5.20
C PHE A 73 -6.62 -4.31 6.17
N GLU A 74 -7.43 -4.80 7.11
CA GLU A 74 -7.02 -5.80 8.10
C GLU A 74 -6.61 -7.13 7.44
N GLU A 75 -7.34 -7.56 6.41
CA GLU A 75 -6.99 -8.75 5.63
C GLU A 75 -5.63 -8.63 4.93
N ILE A 76 -5.33 -7.46 4.35
CA ILE A 76 -4.02 -7.19 3.72
C ILE A 76 -2.91 -7.22 4.77
N VAL A 77 -3.14 -6.58 5.93
CA VAL A 77 -2.18 -6.57 7.04
C VAL A 77 -1.87 -8.00 7.49
N ASP A 78 -2.89 -8.84 7.69
CA ASP A 78 -2.69 -10.19 8.19
C ASP A 78 -2.00 -11.08 7.14
N ARG A 79 -2.34 -10.91 5.86
CA ARG A 79 -1.72 -11.64 4.75
C ARG A 79 -0.24 -11.30 4.53
N HIS A 80 0.13 -10.03 4.70
CA HIS A 80 1.46 -9.50 4.33
C HIS A 80 2.34 -9.14 5.53
N ARG A 81 2.19 -9.86 6.65
CA ARG A 81 3.10 -9.71 7.81
C ARG A 81 4.54 -9.97 7.39
N GLY A 82 5.42 -9.01 7.66
CA GLY A 82 6.84 -9.07 7.27
C GLY A 82 7.13 -8.78 5.80
N GLU A 83 6.11 -8.46 5.00
CA GLU A 83 6.23 -8.06 3.61
C GLU A 83 5.90 -6.56 3.45
N THR A 84 6.29 -6.00 2.30
CA THR A 84 5.93 -4.63 1.92
C THR A 84 4.93 -4.67 0.79
N VAL A 85 3.81 -3.98 0.94
CA VAL A 85 2.77 -3.86 -0.09
C VAL A 85 2.38 -2.41 -0.28
N VAL A 86 1.90 -2.07 -1.47
CA VAL A 86 1.32 -0.76 -1.74
C VAL A 86 -0.19 -0.86 -1.64
N VAL A 87 -0.81 0.10 -0.97
CA VAL A 87 -2.26 0.23 -0.85
C VAL A 87 -2.69 1.54 -1.47
N VAL A 88 -3.39 1.46 -2.59
CA VAL A 88 -4.01 2.58 -3.28
C VAL A 88 -5.42 2.75 -2.75
N ARG A 89 -5.68 3.86 -2.07
CA ARG A 89 -6.99 4.19 -1.50
C ARG A 89 -7.35 5.64 -1.77
N ARG A 90 -8.61 6.02 -1.57
CA ARG A 90 -9.01 7.44 -1.64
C ARG A 90 -8.28 8.28 -0.59
N GLY A 91 -7.87 9.47 -1.01
CA GLY A 91 -7.25 10.47 -0.16
C GLY A 91 -6.79 11.67 -0.99
N GLU A 92 -6.45 12.76 -0.31
CA GLU A 92 -6.01 14.01 -0.95
C GLU A 92 -4.50 14.23 -0.90
N GLN A 93 -3.78 13.44 -0.10
CA GLN A 93 -2.33 13.58 0.05
C GLN A 93 -1.62 13.04 -1.21
N SER A 94 -0.72 13.84 -1.78
CA SER A 94 0.13 13.42 -2.89
C SER A 94 1.34 12.61 -2.45
N ALA A 95 1.83 12.86 -1.23
CA ALA A 95 2.99 12.15 -0.70
C ALA A 95 2.57 10.75 -0.21
N PRO A 96 3.30 9.69 -0.57
CA PRO A 96 3.07 8.36 -0.01
C PRO A 96 3.42 8.32 1.48
N GLU A 97 2.70 7.47 2.22
CA GLU A 97 2.94 7.24 3.65
C GLU A 97 3.27 5.78 3.89
N LEU A 98 4.23 5.50 4.78
CA LEU A 98 4.50 4.15 5.26
C LEU A 98 3.77 3.94 6.59
N LEU A 99 2.88 2.96 6.59
CA LEU A 99 2.23 2.41 7.76
C LEU A 99 2.94 1.13 8.17
N LEU A 100 3.32 1.06 9.44
CA LEU A 100 3.76 -0.16 10.10
C LEU A 100 2.60 -0.65 10.96
N VAL A 101 2.11 -1.85 10.67
CA VAL A 101 0.98 -2.42 11.39
C VAL A 101 1.40 -3.72 12.07
N ASP A 102 1.31 -3.75 13.39
CA ASP A 102 1.61 -4.91 14.22
C ASP A 102 0.56 -5.08 15.34
N ALA A 103 0.87 -5.92 16.34
CA ALA A 103 -0.02 -6.16 17.47
C ALA A 103 -0.16 -4.96 18.42
N ASP A 104 0.79 -4.01 18.38
CA ASP A 104 0.80 -2.83 19.23
C ASP A 104 0.05 -1.65 18.58
N GLY A 105 -0.15 -1.70 17.25
CA GLY A 105 -1.05 -0.82 16.52
C GLY A 105 -0.51 -0.38 15.17
N ILE A 106 -0.92 0.82 14.76
CA ILE A 106 -0.51 1.43 13.48
C ILE A 106 0.43 2.60 13.77
N THR A 107 1.63 2.55 13.22
CA THR A 107 2.55 3.70 13.19
C THR A 107 2.66 4.24 11.77
N SER A 108 2.40 5.53 11.56
CA SER A 108 2.55 6.18 10.27
C SER A 108 3.79 7.07 10.21
N ARG A 109 4.44 7.11 9.04
CA ARG A 109 5.50 8.07 8.74
C ARG A 109 5.51 8.43 7.26
N PRO A 110 5.91 9.66 6.89
CA PRO A 110 6.12 10.02 5.50
C PRO A 110 7.13 9.09 4.84
N LEU A 111 6.90 8.76 3.57
CA LEU A 111 7.90 8.05 2.78
C LEU A 111 8.84 9.09 2.16
N GLY A 112 10.03 9.25 2.74
CA GLY A 112 11.04 10.25 2.35
C GLY A 112 12.36 10.07 3.06
#